data_AF-A0A6N9VB94-F1
#
_entry.id   AF-A0A6N9VB94-F1
#
_cell.length_a   1.000
_cell.length_b   1.000
_cell.length_c   1.000
_cell.angle_alpha   90.00
_cell.angle_beta   90.00
_cell.angle_gamma   90.00
#
_symmetry.space_group_name_H-M   'P 1'
#
loop_
_entity.id
_entity.type
_entity.pdbx_description
1 polymer ?
#
loop_
_entity_poly.entity_id
_entity_poly.type
_entity_poly.pdbx_seq_one_letter_code
_entity_poly.pdbx_strand_id
1 'polypeptide(L)'
;LVATLEGLGTEATRLAWSAAVLGTNITLRLAAELTGLSAESAAHCARVLREARILSGEDDALEFAHPLIATAVYRSVPAAAR
;
A
#
# COMPACT_ATOMS: atom_id res chain seq x y z
N LEU A 1 4.53 -4.85 12.01
CA LEU A 1 4.36 -4.29 10.64
C LEU A 1 3.46 -5.18 9.80
N VAL A 2 3.83 -6.42 9.47
CA VAL A 2 2.93 -7.35 8.74
C VAL A 2 1.66 -7.66 9.55
N ALA A 3 1.80 -8.07 10.81
CA ALA A 3 0.64 -8.25 11.71
C ALA A 3 -0.17 -6.96 11.95
N THR A 4 0.46 -5.79 11.76
CA THR A 4 -0.23 -4.49 11.83
C THR A 4 -1.06 -4.27 10.57
N LEU A 5 -0.54 -4.61 9.38
CA LEU A 5 -1.25 -4.54 8.11
C LEU A 5 -2.44 -5.51 8.06
N GLU A 6 -2.26 -6.74 8.51
CA GLU A 6 -3.34 -7.73 8.61
C GLU A 6 -4.50 -7.22 9.49
N GLY A 7 -4.18 -6.46 10.55
CA GLY A 7 -5.17 -5.80 11.40
C GLY A 7 -5.88 -4.58 10.78
N LEU A 8 -5.34 -4.01 9.68
CA LEU A 8 -5.95 -2.89 8.95
C LEU A 8 -6.96 -3.35 7.89
N GLY A 9 -7.05 -4.66 7.65
CA GLY A 9 -7.97 -5.27 6.69
C GLY A 9 -7.31 -5.69 5.38
N THR A 10 -7.99 -6.61 4.68
CA THR A 10 -7.50 -7.25 3.45
C THR A 10 -7.25 -6.26 2.32
N GLU A 11 -8.13 -5.27 2.14
CA GLU A 11 -8.00 -4.27 1.07
C GLU A 11 -6.82 -3.33 1.31
N ALA A 12 -6.62 -2.86 2.55
CA ALA A 12 -5.46 -2.05 2.91
C ALA A 12 -4.14 -2.82 2.75
N THR A 13 -4.15 -4.12 3.07
CA THR A 13 -2.99 -5.00 2.88
C THR A 13 -2.64 -5.16 1.40
N ARG A 14 -3.65 -5.42 0.55
CA ARG A 14 -3.47 -5.54 -0.91
C ARG A 14 -2.97 -4.24 -1.54
N LEU A 15 -3.46 -3.10 -1.08
CA LEU A 15 -2.99 -1.79 -1.55
C LEU A 15 -1.52 -1.57 -1.17
N ALA A 16 -1.14 -1.88 0.08
CA ALA A 16 0.24 -1.78 0.54
C ALA A 16 1.18 -2.71 -0.24
N TRP A 17 0.75 -3.94 -0.56
CA TRP A 17 1.51 -4.86 -1.42
C TRP A 17 1.68 -4.33 -2.83
N SER A 18 0.62 -3.81 -3.45
CA SER A 18 0.68 -3.22 -4.79
C SER A 18 1.68 -2.07 -4.83
N ALA A 19 1.65 -1.18 -3.83
CA ALA A 19 2.63 -0.11 -3.68
C ALA A 19 4.06 -0.65 -3.52
N ALA A 20 4.26 -1.74 -2.77
CA ALA A 20 5.58 -2.33 -2.55
C ALA A 20 6.17 -3.02 -3.79
N VAL A 21 5.32 -3.66 -4.60
CA VAL A 21 5.72 -4.30 -5.86
C VAL A 21 6.09 -3.27 -6.91
N LEU A 22 5.30 -2.19 -7.00
CA LEU A 22 5.47 -1.14 -7.99
C LEU A 22 6.62 -0.15 -7.66
N GLY A 23 7.08 -0.09 -6.40
CA GLY A 23 8.24 0.72 -5.99
C GLY A 23 7.98 2.21 -5.70
N THR A 24 8.92 3.09 -6.06
CA THR A 24 8.86 4.55 -5.79
C THR A 24 8.30 5.32 -6.99
N ASN A 25 7.43 6.32 -6.72
CA ASN A 25 6.68 7.17 -7.67
C ASN A 25 5.46 6.51 -8.34
N ILE A 26 4.54 5.98 -7.54
CA ILE A 26 3.30 5.38 -8.06
C ILE A 26 2.11 6.21 -7.63
N THR A 27 1.12 6.28 -8.51
CA THR A 27 -0.15 6.92 -8.23
C THR A 27 -1.15 5.96 -7.59
N LEU A 28 -1.99 6.47 -6.70
CA LEU A 28 -3.09 5.79 -6.05
C LEU A 28 -4.02 5.13 -7.07
N ARG A 29 -4.23 5.79 -8.22
CA ARG A 29 -4.98 5.27 -9.35
C ARG A 29 -4.42 3.94 -9.86
N LEU A 30 -3.11 3.83 -10.05
CA LEU A 30 -2.48 2.59 -10.55
C LEU A 30 -2.59 1.45 -9.53
N ALA A 31 -2.44 1.77 -8.24
CA ALA A 31 -2.62 0.79 -7.17
C ALA A 31 -4.08 0.34 -7.04
N ALA A 32 -5.05 1.23 -7.26
CA ALA A 32 -6.47 0.91 -7.30
C ALA A 32 -6.82 -0.03 -8.46
N GLU A 33 -6.29 0.23 -9.65
CA GLU A 33 -6.47 -0.63 -10.85
C GLU A 33 -5.97 -2.06 -10.60
N LEU A 34 -4.82 -2.22 -9.93
CA LEU A 34 -4.24 -3.54 -9.62
C LEU A 34 -5.01 -4.30 -8.53
N THR A 35 -5.60 -3.58 -7.58
CA THR A 35 -6.38 -4.16 -6.49
C THR A 35 -7.85 -4.39 -6.86
N GLY A 36 -8.31 -3.81 -7.97
CA GLY A 36 -9.72 -3.79 -8.35
C GLY A 36 -10.57 -2.88 -7.44
N LEU A 37 -9.92 -1.98 -6.68
CA LEU A 37 -10.61 -1.05 -5.79
C LEU A 37 -11.17 0.15 -6.57
N SER A 38 -12.31 0.66 -6.11
CA SER A 38 -12.80 1.97 -6.56
C SER A 38 -11.87 3.08 -6.04
N ALA A 39 -11.85 4.23 -6.72
CA ALA A 39 -11.02 5.37 -6.31
C ALA A 39 -11.29 5.82 -4.87
N GLU A 40 -12.56 5.78 -4.43
CA GLU A 40 -12.95 6.13 -3.06
C GLU A 40 -12.41 5.12 -2.03
N SER A 41 -12.55 3.82 -2.30
CA SER A 41 -12.02 2.78 -1.41
C SER A 41 -10.49 2.78 -1.36
N ALA A 42 -9.84 3.04 -2.49
CA ALA A 42 -8.39 3.20 -2.54
C ALA A 42 -7.93 4.42 -1.73
N ALA A 43 -8.60 5.57 -1.86
CA ALA A 43 -8.32 6.77 -1.07
C ALA A 43 -8.51 6.53 0.44
N HIS A 44 -9.56 5.81 0.82
CA HIS A 44 -9.78 5.41 2.21
C HIS A 44 -8.63 4.54 2.74
N CYS A 45 -8.22 3.51 1.98
CA CYS A 45 -7.11 2.65 2.36
C CYS A 45 -5.79 3.41 2.43
N ALA A 46 -5.52 4.31 1.48
CA ALA A 46 -4.34 5.17 1.50
C ALA A 46 -4.30 6.06 2.74
N ARG A 47 -5.43 6.66 3.15
CA ARG A 47 -5.53 7.44 4.39
C ARG A 47 -5.21 6.59 5.62
N VAL A 48 -5.79 5.40 5.72
CA VAL A 48 -5.53 4.47 6.84
C VAL A 48 -4.05 4.09 6.91
N LEU A 49 -3.42 3.82 5.76
CA LEU A 49 -1.98 3.50 5.69
C LEU A 49 -1.09 4.70 6.02
N ARG A 50 -1.53 5.92 5.69
CA ARG A 50 -0.85 7.19 6.06
C ARG A 50 -0.95 7.45 7.57
N GLU A 51 -2.12 7.26 8.16
CA GLU A 51 -2.34 7.34 9.62
C GLU A 51 -1.45 6.34 10.38
N ALA A 52 -1.28 5.14 9.83
CA ALA A 52 -0.38 4.12 10.37
C ALA A 52 1.12 4.39 10.11
N ARG A 53 1.48 5.51 9.48
CA ARG A 53 2.84 5.88 9.04
C ARG A 53 3.53 4.82 8.16
N ILE A 54 2.75 4.06 7.39
CA ILE A 54 3.25 3.08 6.43
C ILE A 54 3.53 3.78 5.10
N LEU A 55 2.57 4.59 4.66
CA LEU A 55 2.66 5.39 3.45
C LEU A 55 2.73 6.89 3.77
N SER A 56 3.27 7.63 2.82
CA SER A 56 3.51 9.06 2.76
C SER A 56 3.16 9.55 1.35
N GLY A 57 3.11 10.86 1.15
CA GLY A 57 2.77 11.48 -0.13
C GLY A 57 1.42 12.20 -0.11
N GLU A 58 1.33 13.23 -0.94
CA GLU A 58 0.13 14.06 -1.13
C GLU A 58 -0.69 13.56 -2.32
N ASP A 59 -2.00 13.81 -2.28
CA ASP A 59 -2.95 13.45 -3.34
C ASP A 59 -2.85 11.97 -3.77
N ASP A 60 -2.49 11.77 -5.05
CA ASP A 60 -2.32 10.49 -5.69
C ASP A 60 -0.96 9.87 -5.43
N ALA A 61 0.04 10.58 -4.88
CA ALA A 61 1.35 9.98 -4.67
C ALA A 61 1.30 8.96 -3.51
N LEU A 62 1.76 7.73 -3.81
CA LEU A 62 2.03 6.68 -2.84
C LEU A 62 3.54 6.52 -2.70
N GLU A 63 4.08 7.01 -1.59
CA GLU A 63 5.47 6.78 -1.20
C GLU A 63 5.52 6.05 0.15
N PHE A 64 6.53 5.22 0.36
CA PHE A 64 6.75 4.64 1.68
C PHE A 64 7.37 5.66 2.61
N ALA A 65 6.85 5.78 3.83
CA ALA A 65 7.39 6.70 4.83
C ALA A 65 8.85 6.37 5.21
N HIS A 66 9.28 5.12 5.00
CA HIS A 66 10.67 4.71 5.18
C HIS A 66 11.06 3.59 4.20
N PRO A 67 12.28 3.58 3.63
CA PRO A 67 12.75 2.52 2.72
C PRO A 67 12.70 1.10 3.34
N LEU A 68 12.88 1.02 4.66
CA LEU A 68 12.77 -0.25 5.40
C LEU A 68 11.34 -0.80 5.43
N ILE A 69 10.32 0.06 5.41
CA ILE A 69 8.91 -0.35 5.34
C ILE A 69 8.64 -0.96 3.97
N ALA A 70 9.08 -0.30 2.89
CA ALA A 70 8.96 -0.84 1.53
C ALA A 70 9.56 -2.25 1.43
N THR A 71 10.76 -2.43 1.99
CA THR A 71 11.46 -3.72 2.02
C THR A 71 10.70 -4.77 2.84
N ALA A 72 10.16 -4.39 4.01
CA ALA A 72 9.40 -5.28 4.87
C ALA A 72 8.07 -5.72 4.23
N VAL A 73 7.37 -4.79 3.56
CA VAL A 73 6.11 -5.06 2.87
C VAL A 73 6.37 -5.90 1.61
N TYR A 74 7.41 -5.59 0.83
CA TYR A 74 7.79 -6.40 -0.34
C TYR A 74 8.13 -7.85 0.05
N ARG A 75 8.83 -8.04 1.17
CA ARG A 75 9.15 -9.38 1.69
C ARG A 75 7.93 -10.13 2.24
N SER A 76 6.87 -9.44 2.61
CA SER A 76 5.62 -10.07 3.07
C SER A 76 4.67 -10.42 1.93
N VAL A 77 4.93 -9.94 0.70
CA VAL A 77 4.19 -10.35 -0.49
C VAL A 77 4.41 -11.86 -0.68
N PRO A 78 3.33 -12.68 -0.64
CA PRO A 78 3.43 -14.10 -0.91
C PRO A 78 4.01 -14.31 -2.31
N ALA A 79 4.80 -15.37 -2.52
CA ALA A 79 5.43 -15.64 -3.82
C ALA A 79 4.42 -15.77 -4.98
N ALA A 80 3.15 -16.07 -4.68
CA ALA A 80 2.07 -16.14 -5.65
C ALA A 80 1.51 -14.76 -6.08
N ALA A 81 1.88 -13.68 -5.38
CA ALA A 81 1.43 -12.31 -5.62
C ALA A 81 2.59 -11.36 -6.01
N ARG A 82 3.81 -11.90 -6.16
CA ARG A 82 4.99 -11.19 -6.66
C ARG A 82 5.15 -11.44 -8.15
#